data_AF-A0AAU4VVM0-F1
#
_entry.id   AF-A0AAU4VVM0-F1
#
_cell.length_a   1.000
_cell.length_b   1.000
_cell.length_c   1.000
_cell.angle_alpha   90.00
_cell.angle_beta   90.00
_cell.angle_gamma   90.00
#
_symmetry.space_group_name_H-M   'P 1'
#
loop_
_entity.id
_entity.type
_entity.pdbx_description
1 polymer ?
#
loop_
_entity_poly.entity_id
_entity_poly.type
_entity_poly.pdbx_seq_one_letter_code
_entity_poly.pdbx_strand_id
1 'polypeptide(L)'
;MSQHVQPPAPDSAAPAAPYPAEPARSGNIGLGIVAAVVAALAAAAAYGAIMNAIDRQVGYAAVGVGLLVGFAAGKLGGRNPVLPVAGAVLSLGAVYLGQLFFIALALADYGNVGLGEVLDKAGVGGLNDIWQEGADAMDYVFLAIGGFVAFGAAKKASD
;
A
#
# COMPACT_ATOMS: atom_id res chain seq x y z
N MET A 1 33.69 17.25 58.48
CA MET A 1 32.44 16.97 57.74
C MET A 1 32.19 18.15 56.82
N SER A 2 32.61 18.07 55.57
CA SER A 2 32.47 19.17 54.61
C SER A 2 31.08 19.09 53.98
N GLN A 3 30.19 20.02 54.31
CA GLN A 3 28.90 20.11 53.62
C GLN A 3 29.14 20.63 52.20
N HIS A 4 28.79 19.82 51.21
CA HIS A 4 28.66 20.26 49.83
C HIS A 4 27.47 21.23 49.76
N VAL A 5 27.76 22.53 49.66
CA VAL A 5 26.76 23.54 49.31
C VAL A 5 26.47 23.36 47.82
N GLN A 6 25.30 22.83 47.49
CA GLN A 6 24.82 22.79 46.11
C GLN A 6 24.32 24.19 45.75
N PRO A 7 24.83 24.82 44.67
CA PRO A 7 24.36 26.14 44.27
C PRO A 7 22.85 26.09 43.92
N PRO A 8 22.09 27.16 44.21
CA PRO A 8 20.68 27.22 43.86
C PRO A 8 20.51 27.08 42.34
N ALA A 9 19.60 26.19 41.93
CA ALA A 9 19.24 26.02 40.53
C ALA A 9 18.67 27.35 39.98
N PRO A 10 19.01 27.76 38.75
CA PRO A 10 18.51 29.01 38.19
C PRO A 10 16.99 28.97 38.05
N ASP A 11 16.31 30.00 38.58
CA ASP A 11 14.85 30.20 38.58
C ASP A 11 14.22 30.38 37.19
N SER A 12 14.98 30.18 36.12
CA SER A 12 14.54 30.34 34.74
C SER A 12 14.03 29.04 34.14
N ALA A 13 13.07 28.38 34.81
CA ALA A 13 12.19 27.41 34.16
C ALA A 13 10.93 28.16 33.70
N ALA A 14 11.08 28.99 32.66
CA ALA A 14 9.90 29.50 31.95
C ALA A 14 9.08 28.29 31.48
N PRO A 15 7.75 28.23 31.73
CA PRO A 15 6.94 27.14 31.23
C PRO A 15 7.11 27.07 29.71
N ALA A 16 7.48 25.90 29.19
CA ALA A 16 7.57 25.68 27.77
C ALA A 16 6.22 26.09 27.15
N ALA A 17 6.24 27.09 26.28
CA ALA A 17 5.04 27.53 25.58
C ALA A 17 4.46 26.31 24.83
N PRO A 18 3.16 26.00 24.97
CA PRO A 18 2.55 24.93 24.20
C PRO A 18 2.82 25.18 22.72
N TYR A 19 3.50 24.25 22.06
CA TYR A 19 3.63 24.29 20.60
C TYR A 19 2.21 24.32 20.03
N PRO A 20 1.89 25.22 19.07
CA PRO A 20 0.58 25.21 18.45
C PRO A 20 0.35 23.82 17.84
N ALA A 21 -0.74 23.16 18.26
CA ALA A 21 -1.14 21.89 17.67
C ALA A 21 -1.32 22.11 16.17
N GLU A 22 -0.67 21.28 15.35
CA GLU A 22 -0.84 21.35 13.89
C GLU A 22 -2.32 21.27 13.53
N PRO A 23 -2.79 22.05 12.53
CA PRO A 23 -4.18 22.02 12.11
C PRO A 23 -4.56 20.58 11.76
N ALA A 24 -5.55 20.02 12.44
CA ALA A 24 -6.05 18.69 12.11
C ALA A 24 -6.51 18.71 10.64
N ARG A 25 -5.85 17.94 9.77
CA ARG A 25 -6.28 17.83 8.37
C ARG A 25 -7.68 17.25 8.33
N SER A 26 -8.66 18.08 7.98
CA SER A 26 -10.03 17.67 7.72
C SER A 26 -10.09 16.97 6.35
N GLY A 27 -9.90 15.65 6.34
CA GLY A 27 -10.10 14.84 5.14
C GLY A 27 -11.52 14.31 5.00
N ASN A 28 -11.86 13.86 3.80
CA ASN A 28 -13.14 13.20 3.51
C ASN A 28 -12.89 11.72 3.29
N ILE A 29 -13.38 10.89 4.21
CA ILE A 29 -13.21 9.43 4.19
C ILE A 29 -13.62 8.84 2.83
N GLY A 30 -14.75 9.27 2.29
CA GLY A 30 -15.24 8.77 1.00
C GLY A 30 -14.29 9.10 -0.14
N LEU A 31 -13.74 10.32 -0.15
CA LEU A 31 -12.77 10.74 -1.16
C LEU A 31 -11.44 9.98 -1.00
N GLY A 32 -11.01 9.72 0.24
CA GLY A 32 -9.85 8.86 0.53
C GLY A 32 -10.01 7.43 0.01
N ILE A 33 -11.18 6.81 0.23
CA ILE A 33 -11.47 5.46 -0.28
C ILE A 33 -11.47 5.45 -1.80
N VAL A 34 -12.15 6.40 -2.46
CA VAL A 34 -12.18 6.48 -3.92
C VAL A 34 -10.78 6.64 -4.49
N ALA A 35 -9.97 7.53 -3.90
CA ALA A 35 -8.59 7.72 -4.32
C ALA A 35 -7.75 6.46 -4.15
N ALA A 36 -7.92 5.74 -3.03
CA ALA A 36 -7.24 4.47 -2.78
C ALA A 36 -7.63 3.38 -3.79
N VAL A 37 -8.91 3.31 -4.18
CA VAL A 37 -9.38 2.36 -5.21
C VAL A 37 -8.78 2.69 -6.57
N VAL A 38 -8.80 3.95 -6.99
CA VAL A 38 -8.20 4.37 -8.27
C VAL A 38 -6.70 4.08 -8.28
N ALA A 39 -6.00 4.42 -7.18
CA ALA A 39 -4.61 4.09 -6.96
C ALA A 39 -4.34 2.58 -7.06
N ALA A 40 -5.19 1.76 -6.42
CA ALA A 40 -5.07 0.31 -6.42
C ALA A 40 -5.21 -0.28 -7.82
N LEU A 41 -6.20 0.16 -8.60
CA LEU A 41 -6.41 -0.30 -9.96
C LEU A 41 -5.25 0.10 -10.90
N ALA A 42 -4.81 1.36 -10.82
CA ALA A 42 -3.68 1.84 -11.60
C ALA A 42 -2.38 1.09 -11.23
N ALA A 43 -2.15 0.88 -9.94
CA ALA A 43 -0.98 0.15 -9.45
C ALA A 43 -1.00 -1.32 -9.86
N ALA A 44 -2.16 -2.00 -9.81
CA ALA A 44 -2.32 -3.38 -10.27
C ALA A 44 -2.03 -3.52 -11.76
N ALA A 45 -2.60 -2.64 -12.59
CA ALA A 45 -2.37 -2.63 -14.03
C ALA A 45 -0.89 -2.37 -14.36
N ALA A 46 -0.29 -1.36 -13.74
CA ALA A 46 1.13 -1.06 -13.91
C ALA A 46 2.03 -2.22 -13.44
N TYR A 47 1.72 -2.82 -12.29
CA TYR A 47 2.49 -3.93 -11.75
C TYR A 47 2.47 -5.15 -12.68
N GLY A 48 1.28 -5.57 -13.13
CA GLY A 48 1.15 -6.70 -14.04
C GLY A 48 1.81 -6.45 -15.40
N ALA A 49 1.64 -5.25 -15.97
CA ALA A 49 2.25 -4.88 -17.24
C ALA A 49 3.79 -4.81 -17.15
N ILE A 50 4.34 -4.27 -16.06
CA ILE A 50 5.79 -4.22 -15.83
C ILE A 50 6.35 -5.63 -15.71
N MET A 51 5.70 -6.51 -14.94
CA MET A 51 6.13 -7.90 -14.79
C MET A 51 6.13 -8.64 -16.14
N ASN A 52 5.13 -8.38 -16.98
CA ASN A 52 5.06 -8.96 -18.33
C ASN A 52 6.22 -8.47 -19.20
N ALA A 53 6.51 -7.17 -19.17
CA ALA A 53 7.55 -6.58 -20.00
C ALA A 53 8.99 -7.05 -19.64
N ILE A 54 9.19 -7.55 -18.43
CA ILE A 54 10.52 -7.99 -17.94
C ILE A 54 10.59 -9.50 -17.69
N ASP A 55 9.53 -10.26 -18.01
CA ASP A 55 9.38 -11.71 -17.77
C ASP A 55 9.78 -12.14 -16.33
N ARG A 56 9.62 -11.24 -15.36
CA ARG A 56 10.12 -11.46 -14.01
C ARG A 56 9.19 -10.86 -12.97
N GLN A 57 8.88 -11.67 -11.97
CA GLN A 57 8.14 -11.22 -10.81
C GLN A 57 9.02 -10.33 -9.93
N VAL A 58 8.49 -9.16 -9.62
CA VAL A 58 9.17 -8.15 -8.82
C VAL A 58 8.46 -8.04 -7.49
N GLY A 59 8.89 -8.82 -6.51
CA GLY A 59 8.29 -8.83 -5.18
C GLY A 59 8.40 -7.48 -4.44
N TYR A 60 9.47 -6.72 -4.70
CA TYR A 60 9.64 -5.37 -4.15
C TYR A 60 8.64 -4.34 -4.70
N ALA A 61 7.96 -4.62 -5.81
CA ALA A 61 6.90 -3.75 -6.30
C ALA A 61 5.70 -3.73 -5.36
N ALA A 62 5.45 -4.78 -4.56
CA ALA A 62 4.38 -4.79 -3.56
C ALA A 62 4.53 -3.65 -2.54
N VAL A 63 5.77 -3.30 -2.19
CA VAL A 63 6.07 -2.12 -1.34
C VAL A 63 5.63 -0.84 -2.04
N GLY A 64 5.94 -0.70 -3.33
CA GLY A 64 5.54 0.47 -4.14
C GLY A 64 4.03 0.60 -4.28
N VAL A 65 3.34 -0.51 -4.57
CA VAL A 65 1.87 -0.57 -4.62
C VAL A 65 1.29 -0.15 -3.27
N GLY A 66 1.79 -0.74 -2.17
CA GLY A 66 1.32 -0.41 -0.82
C GLY A 66 1.52 1.06 -0.46
N LEU A 67 2.71 1.61 -0.74
CA LEU A 67 2.98 3.04 -0.52
C LEU A 67 2.00 3.93 -1.31
N LEU A 68 1.78 3.63 -2.59
CA LEU A 68 0.93 4.44 -3.47
C LEU A 68 -0.53 4.41 -3.00
N VAL A 69 -1.08 3.21 -2.74
CA VAL A 69 -2.46 3.02 -2.27
C VAL A 69 -2.67 3.64 -0.89
N GLY A 70 -1.77 3.36 0.06
CA GLY A 70 -1.83 3.90 1.40
C GLY A 70 -1.72 5.43 1.42
N PHE A 71 -0.77 5.99 0.67
CA PHE A 71 -0.61 7.44 0.54
C PHE A 71 -1.86 8.11 -0.03
N ALA A 72 -2.46 7.54 -1.08
CA ALA A 72 -3.69 8.06 -1.66
C ALA A 72 -4.85 8.05 -0.64
N ALA A 73 -4.98 6.96 0.12
CA ALA A 73 -5.99 6.83 1.17
C ALA A 73 -5.82 7.91 2.27
N GLY A 74 -4.61 8.04 2.81
CA GLY A 74 -4.32 8.94 3.93
C GLY A 74 -4.36 10.41 3.55
N LYS A 75 -3.76 10.77 2.41
CA LYS A 75 -3.65 12.17 1.96
C LYS A 75 -5.01 12.84 1.73
N LEU A 76 -5.97 12.08 1.20
CA LEU A 76 -7.27 12.59 0.80
C LEU A 76 -8.38 12.27 1.80
N GLY A 77 -8.22 11.19 2.58
CA GLY A 77 -9.19 10.76 3.57
C GLY A 77 -9.01 11.39 4.96
N GLY A 78 -7.83 11.92 5.28
CA GLY A 78 -7.55 12.56 6.57
C GLY A 78 -7.49 11.59 7.73
N ARG A 79 -7.61 12.11 8.96
CA ARG A 79 -7.30 11.37 10.20
C ARG A 79 -8.44 10.46 10.67
N ASN A 80 -8.78 9.47 9.84
CA ASN A 80 -9.78 8.44 10.14
C ASN A 80 -9.14 7.04 10.26
N PRO A 81 -9.42 6.28 11.35
CA PRO A 81 -8.82 4.96 11.58
C PRO A 81 -9.24 3.88 10.56
N VAL A 82 -10.31 4.09 9.79
CA VAL A 82 -10.77 3.17 8.74
C VAL A 82 -9.83 3.21 7.52
N LEU A 83 -9.23 4.35 7.21
CA LEU A 83 -8.46 4.53 5.98
C LEU A 83 -7.17 3.68 5.92
N PRO A 84 -6.38 3.54 7.00
CA PRO A 84 -5.25 2.62 7.00
C PRO A 84 -5.64 1.16 6.77
N VAL A 85 -6.76 0.72 7.36
CA VAL A 85 -7.26 -0.66 7.19
C VAL A 85 -7.79 -0.86 5.77
N ALA A 86 -8.59 0.07 5.27
CA ALA A 86 -9.10 0.03 3.90
C ALA A 86 -7.95 0.07 2.87
N GLY A 87 -6.95 0.94 3.08
CA GLY A 87 -5.76 1.02 2.24
C GLY A 87 -4.94 -0.26 2.24
N ALA A 88 -4.79 -0.91 3.40
CA ALA A 88 -4.14 -2.22 3.50
C ALA A 88 -4.87 -3.30 2.69
N VAL A 89 -6.19 -3.42 2.87
CA VAL A 89 -7.01 -4.39 2.14
C VAL A 89 -6.98 -4.12 0.63
N LEU A 90 -7.11 -2.85 0.22
CA LEU A 90 -7.02 -2.47 -1.19
C LEU A 90 -5.64 -2.74 -1.78
N SER A 91 -4.56 -2.55 -1.01
CA SER A 91 -3.21 -2.90 -1.46
C SER A 91 -3.03 -4.40 -1.65
N LEU A 92 -3.57 -5.24 -0.75
CA LEU A 92 -3.53 -6.68 -0.90
C LEU A 92 -4.25 -7.10 -2.19
N GLY A 93 -5.46 -6.56 -2.40
CA GLY A 93 -6.21 -6.77 -3.64
C GLY A 93 -5.45 -6.30 -4.88
N ALA A 94 -4.80 -5.13 -4.83
CA ALA A 94 -4.06 -4.57 -5.95
C ALA A 94 -2.86 -5.43 -6.36
N VAL A 95 -2.07 -5.90 -5.38
CA VAL A 95 -0.91 -6.76 -5.64
C VAL A 95 -1.38 -8.09 -6.24
N TYR A 96 -2.37 -8.74 -5.64
CA TYR A 96 -2.93 -9.98 -6.15
C TYR A 96 -3.52 -9.82 -7.57
N LEU A 97 -4.31 -8.77 -7.81
CA LEU A 97 -4.86 -8.48 -9.13
C LEU A 97 -3.76 -8.20 -10.16
N GLY A 98 -2.67 -7.54 -9.77
CA GLY A 98 -1.52 -7.33 -10.66
C GLY A 98 -0.81 -8.63 -11.04
N GLN A 99 -0.73 -9.60 -10.11
CA GLN A 99 -0.21 -10.93 -10.42
C GLN A 99 -1.13 -11.70 -11.36
N LEU A 100 -2.45 -11.68 -11.14
CA LEU A 100 -3.41 -12.28 -12.07
C LEU A 100 -3.36 -11.64 -13.46
N PHE A 101 -3.20 -10.31 -13.51
CA PHE A 101 -3.08 -9.59 -14.77
C PHE A 101 -1.79 -9.94 -15.51
N PHE A 102 -0.68 -10.11 -14.80
CA PHE A 102 0.57 -10.64 -15.38
C PHE A 102 0.37 -12.04 -15.97
N ILE A 103 -0.25 -12.96 -15.24
CA ILE A 103 -0.53 -14.31 -15.74
C ILE A 103 -1.39 -14.23 -17.02
N ALA A 104 -2.42 -13.38 -17.03
CA ALA A 104 -3.27 -13.19 -18.21
C ALA A 104 -2.49 -12.63 -19.41
N LEU A 105 -1.60 -11.67 -19.21
CA LEU A 105 -0.73 -11.12 -20.26
C LEU A 105 0.25 -12.18 -20.78
N ALA A 106 0.89 -12.93 -19.88
CA ALA A 106 1.82 -13.99 -20.25
C ALA A 106 1.14 -15.10 -21.06
N LEU A 107 -0.09 -15.49 -20.70
CA LEU A 107 -0.92 -16.43 -21.47
C LEU A 107 -1.32 -15.87 -22.85
N ALA A 108 -1.64 -14.59 -22.92
CA ALA A 108 -1.98 -13.91 -24.17
C ALA A 108 -0.78 -13.90 -25.13
N ASP A 109 0.40 -13.55 -24.62
CA ASP A 109 1.65 -13.52 -25.38
C ASP A 109 2.08 -14.93 -25.82
N TYR A 110 2.00 -15.91 -24.92
CA TYR A 110 2.31 -17.31 -25.25
C TYR A 110 1.35 -17.89 -26.31
N GLY A 111 0.06 -17.63 -26.16
CA GLY A 111 -0.98 -18.09 -27.08
C GLY A 111 -1.04 -17.31 -28.39
N ASN A 112 -0.37 -16.16 -28.49
CA ASN A 112 -0.55 -15.17 -29.57
C ASN A 112 -2.04 -14.78 -29.75
N VAL A 113 -2.74 -14.60 -28.63
CA VAL A 113 -4.17 -14.26 -28.58
C VAL A 113 -4.39 -12.97 -27.80
N GLY A 114 -5.59 -12.39 -27.90
CA GLY A 114 -5.94 -11.22 -27.10
C GLY A 114 -6.26 -11.57 -25.63
N LEU A 115 -6.08 -10.60 -24.72
CA LEU A 115 -6.47 -10.74 -23.31
C LEU A 115 -7.93 -11.18 -23.12
N GLY A 116 -8.85 -10.67 -23.95
CA GLY A 116 -10.26 -11.06 -23.90
C GLY A 116 -10.47 -12.55 -24.14
N GLU A 117 -9.72 -13.13 -25.07
CA GLU A 117 -9.80 -14.57 -25.36
C GLU A 117 -9.22 -15.42 -24.23
N VAL A 118 -8.14 -14.95 -23.59
CA VAL A 118 -7.61 -15.60 -22.38
C VAL A 118 -8.64 -15.59 -21.27
N LEU A 119 -9.29 -14.45 -21.03
CA LEU A 119 -10.32 -14.34 -20.00
C LEU A 119 -11.57 -15.17 -20.33
N ASP A 120 -11.95 -15.29 -21.60
CA ASP A 120 -13.09 -16.12 -22.01
C ASP A 120 -12.79 -17.62 -21.86
N LYS A 121 -11.55 -18.04 -22.13
CA LYS A 121 -11.15 -19.46 -22.06
C LYS A 121 -10.75 -19.92 -20.66
N ALA A 122 -9.86 -19.19 -19.99
CA ALA A 122 -9.35 -19.53 -18.68
C ALA A 122 -10.27 -19.03 -17.55
N GLY A 123 -10.93 -17.89 -17.76
CA GLY A 123 -11.69 -17.21 -16.72
C GLY A 123 -10.80 -16.73 -15.56
N VAL A 124 -11.39 -15.97 -14.65
CA VAL A 124 -10.71 -15.55 -13.42
C VAL A 124 -10.36 -16.76 -12.54
N GLY A 125 -11.19 -17.82 -12.58
CA GLY A 125 -10.94 -19.07 -11.87
C GLY A 125 -9.65 -19.75 -12.32
N GLY A 126 -9.48 -19.96 -13.64
CA GLY A 126 -8.26 -20.59 -14.17
C GLY A 126 -7.01 -19.75 -13.93
N LEU A 127 -7.11 -18.41 -14.01
CA LEU A 127 -6.00 -17.54 -13.65
C LEU A 127 -5.62 -17.67 -12.17
N ASN A 128 -6.63 -17.78 -11.29
CA ASN A 128 -6.39 -18.03 -9.87
C ASN A 128 -5.75 -19.40 -9.62
N ASP A 129 -6.17 -20.44 -10.34
CA ASP A 129 -5.60 -21.79 -10.19
C ASP A 129 -4.11 -21.78 -10.59
N ILE A 130 -3.76 -21.13 -11.71
CA ILE A 130 -2.37 -20.94 -12.13
C ILE A 130 -1.59 -20.13 -11.10
N TRP A 131 -2.20 -19.08 -10.54
CA TRP A 131 -1.56 -18.31 -9.48
C TRP A 131 -1.30 -19.17 -8.24
N GLN A 132 -2.26 -20.00 -7.81
CA GLN A 132 -2.08 -20.88 -6.64
C GLN A 132 -1.00 -21.94 -6.87
N GLU A 133 -0.90 -22.47 -8.08
CA GLU A 133 0.14 -23.43 -8.46
C GLU A 133 1.54 -22.78 -8.52
N GLY A 134 1.61 -21.52 -8.94
CA GLY A 134 2.87 -20.78 -9.06
C GLY A 134 3.25 -19.94 -7.85
N ALA A 135 2.36 -19.76 -6.86
CA ALA A 135 2.59 -18.91 -5.71
C ALA A 135 3.50 -19.60 -4.69
N ASP A 136 4.65 -18.97 -4.44
CA ASP A 136 5.56 -19.38 -3.39
C ASP A 136 5.22 -18.70 -2.06
N ALA A 137 5.73 -19.23 -0.94
CA ALA A 137 5.60 -18.60 0.38
C ALA A 137 6.04 -17.12 0.38
N MET A 138 6.99 -16.77 -0.49
CA MET A 138 7.48 -15.41 -0.64
C MET A 138 6.42 -14.44 -1.22
N ASP A 139 5.53 -14.91 -2.09
CA ASP A 139 4.46 -14.07 -2.65
C ASP A 139 3.47 -13.63 -1.58
N TYR A 140 3.14 -14.55 -0.67
CA TYR A 140 2.31 -14.25 0.50
C TYR A 140 3.01 -13.26 1.45
N VAL A 141 4.34 -13.36 1.60
CA VAL A 141 5.12 -12.40 2.37
C VAL A 141 5.08 -11.01 1.70
N PHE A 142 5.25 -10.93 0.38
CA PHE A 142 5.17 -9.65 -0.33
C PHE A 142 3.77 -9.04 -0.30
N LEU A 143 2.71 -9.85 -0.38
CA LEU A 143 1.34 -9.42 -0.12
C LEU A 143 1.24 -8.79 1.27
N ALA A 144 1.64 -9.52 2.32
CA ALA A 144 1.60 -9.03 3.69
C ALA A 144 2.40 -7.72 3.88
N ILE A 145 3.59 -7.63 3.28
CA ILE A 145 4.41 -6.42 3.29
C ILE A 145 3.67 -5.27 2.59
N GLY A 146 3.06 -5.50 1.42
CA GLY A 146 2.28 -4.49 0.71
C GLY A 146 1.16 -3.92 1.57
N GLY A 147 0.38 -4.79 2.22
CA GLY A 147 -0.66 -4.39 3.17
C GLY A 147 -0.12 -3.61 4.38
N PHE A 148 0.97 -4.08 4.99
CA PHE A 148 1.61 -3.40 6.13
C PHE A 148 2.13 -2.01 5.75
N VAL A 149 2.80 -1.91 4.60
CA VAL A 149 3.33 -0.66 4.06
C VAL A 149 2.20 0.30 3.74
N ALA A 150 1.10 -0.17 3.15
CA ALA A 150 -0.07 0.66 2.88
C ALA A 150 -0.71 1.21 4.16
N PHE A 151 -0.83 0.38 5.20
CA PHE A 151 -1.32 0.83 6.50
C PHE A 151 -0.45 1.95 7.07
N GLY A 152 0.87 1.75 7.09
CA GLY A 152 1.82 2.74 7.60
C GLY A 152 1.82 4.04 6.78
N ALA A 153 1.79 3.92 5.45
CA ALA A 153 1.73 5.06 4.54
C ALA A 153 0.44 5.87 4.71
N ALA A 154 -0.71 5.21 4.86
CA ALA A 154 -1.99 5.87 5.10
C ALA A 154 -1.97 6.64 6.41
N LYS A 155 -1.46 6.04 7.49
CA LYS A 155 -1.36 6.72 8.79
C LYS A 155 -0.46 7.95 8.69
N LYS A 156 0.74 7.80 8.11
CA LYS A 156 1.70 8.89 7.96
C LYS A 156 1.22 10.01 7.03
N ALA A 157 0.42 9.68 6.00
CA ALA A 157 -0.16 10.66 5.10
C ALA A 157 -1.38 11.38 5.71
N SER A 158 -2.00 10.79 6.73
CA SER A 158 -3.15 11.35 7.45
C SER A 158 -2.78 12.22 8.66
N ASP A 159 -1.54 12.10 9.16
CA ASP A 159 -0.95 12.92 10.22
C ASP A 159 -0.49 14.27 9.65
#